data_AF-A0A067TD14-F1
#
_entry.id   AF-A0A067TD14-F1
#
_cell.length_a   1.000
_cell.length_b   1.000
_cell.length_c   1.000
_cell.angle_alpha   90.00
_cell.angle_beta   90.00
_cell.angle_gamma   90.00
#
_symmetry.space_group_name_H-M   'P 1'
#
loop_
_entity.id
_entity.type
_entity.pdbx_description
1 polymer ?
#
loop_
_entity_poly.entity_id
_entity_poly.type
_entity_poly.pdbx_seq_one_letter_code
_entity_poly.pdbx_strand_id
1 'polypeptide(L)'
;MSIADLPNELLLEIASYLSFNEPSRVHLAITCPRLYGVFMPGILEDQVDHVGKLIAESKVILYKDFEARRLVSKKTFISESFRTSYHTLVYRVSGVEKDLWCVKSLIARALYLQDVVLQLAQPCSLPKLAAIIIACAFRQGVQLTVSGTILGGESGGPFTIQFHSSESLLIAFPKGNKPTSATSKVKSRPRLFRKIFYLLSKFFSNRKPMPSTTARFTTNVRICTEQKVYAVPRQPEFNIVVPPKLVLASLKIDSGTPFLPSLYPFTLAILNRAPITDLSLSHISFTLFVWSQILPSITMPTLAKLSIGNLSIAFPDLLAFLERHRFIETLDLTDNDVIGVVKLPPTDLLPNLNLFTANSEYCPLMYGGNRWTDRYDFFEKATGNRTHIMRYGCQK
;
A
#
# COMPACT_ATOMS: atom_id res chain seq x y z
N MET A 1 -37.84 -30.43 25.06
CA MET A 1 -38.17 -29.00 24.97
C MET A 1 -37.06 -28.34 24.19
N SER A 2 -37.33 -27.71 23.04
CA SER A 2 -36.29 -27.06 22.26
C SER A 2 -35.87 -25.76 22.95
N ILE A 3 -34.63 -25.32 22.76
CA ILE A 3 -34.18 -23.99 23.20
C ILE A 3 -35.05 -22.87 22.59
N ALA A 4 -35.64 -23.15 21.42
CA ALA A 4 -36.57 -22.26 20.74
C ALA A 4 -37.90 -22.08 21.49
N ASP A 5 -38.23 -22.94 22.45
CA ASP A 5 -39.50 -22.93 23.19
C ASP A 5 -39.39 -22.24 24.56
N LEU A 6 -38.17 -21.89 24.99
CA LEU A 6 -37.96 -21.29 26.32
C LEU A 6 -38.51 -19.86 26.39
N PRO A 7 -39.12 -19.44 27.52
CA PRO A 7 -39.56 -18.06 27.74
C PRO A 7 -38.39 -17.05 27.63
N ASN A 8 -38.68 -15.82 27.23
CA ASN A 8 -37.64 -14.80 27.03
C ASN A 8 -36.92 -14.45 28.34
N GLU A 9 -37.64 -14.51 29.45
CA GLU A 9 -37.15 -14.28 30.81
C GLU A 9 -36.07 -15.30 31.17
N LEU A 10 -36.32 -16.57 30.87
CA LEU A 10 -35.38 -17.65 31.13
C LEU A 10 -34.16 -17.58 30.19
N LEU A 11 -34.36 -17.13 28.95
CA LEU A 11 -33.25 -16.87 28.03
C LEU A 11 -32.36 -15.71 28.52
N LEU A 12 -32.96 -14.63 29.04
CA LEU A 12 -32.25 -13.49 29.65
C LEU A 12 -31.56 -13.86 30.96
N GLU A 13 -32.16 -14.74 31.75
CA GLU A 13 -31.59 -15.27 32.98
C GLU A 13 -30.40 -16.19 32.68
N ILE A 14 -30.53 -17.17 31.78
CA ILE A 14 -29.41 -18.02 31.32
C ILE A 14 -28.28 -17.15 30.80
N ALA A 15 -28.64 -16.12 30.02
CA ALA A 15 -27.74 -15.09 29.60
C ALA A 15 -26.97 -14.52 30.80
N SER A 16 -27.65 -13.96 31.80
CA SER A 16 -27.02 -13.30 32.95
C SER A 16 -25.96 -14.17 33.68
N TYR A 17 -26.09 -15.49 33.64
CA TYR A 17 -25.14 -16.44 34.23
C TYR A 17 -23.93 -16.76 33.35
N LEU A 18 -24.01 -16.55 32.04
CA LEU A 18 -22.85 -16.65 31.17
C LEU A 18 -21.99 -15.43 31.48
N SER A 19 -20.80 -15.62 32.05
CA SER A 19 -19.80 -14.56 32.23
C SER A 19 -19.53 -13.92 30.87
N PHE A 20 -20.21 -12.80 30.61
CA PHE A 20 -20.48 -12.35 29.27
C PHE A 20 -19.30 -11.58 28.68
N ASN A 21 -18.31 -12.33 28.25
CA ASN A 21 -17.46 -11.84 27.19
C ASN A 21 -18.33 -11.67 25.96
N GLU A 22 -18.33 -10.47 25.37
CA GLU A 22 -19.15 -10.09 24.23
C GLU A 22 -19.20 -11.11 23.07
N PRO A 23 -18.14 -11.86 22.72
CA PRO A 23 -18.18 -12.82 21.63
C PRO A 23 -19.24 -13.92 21.80
N SER A 24 -19.47 -14.38 23.04
CA SER A 24 -20.40 -15.48 23.31
C SER A 24 -21.85 -15.05 23.14
N ARG A 25 -22.21 -13.83 23.56
CA ARG A 25 -23.55 -13.22 23.32
C ARG A 25 -23.88 -13.18 21.85
N VAL A 26 -22.92 -12.71 21.08
CA VAL A 26 -23.06 -12.52 19.64
C VAL A 26 -23.18 -13.86 18.95
N HIS A 27 -22.36 -14.84 19.34
CA HIS A 27 -22.44 -16.19 18.80
C HIS A 27 -23.81 -16.83 19.08
N LEU A 28 -24.34 -16.67 20.29
CA LEU A 28 -25.68 -17.14 20.64
C LEU A 28 -26.79 -16.40 19.86
N ALA A 29 -26.64 -15.09 19.68
CA ALA A 29 -27.59 -14.30 18.91
C ALA A 29 -27.64 -14.73 17.43
N ILE A 30 -26.51 -15.10 16.83
CA ILE A 30 -26.47 -15.50 15.41
C ILE A 30 -26.87 -16.96 15.15
N THR A 31 -26.83 -17.85 16.15
CA THR A 31 -27.18 -19.26 15.97
C THR A 31 -28.69 -19.51 15.95
N CYS A 32 -29.51 -18.62 16.50
CA CYS A 32 -30.96 -18.77 16.58
C CYS A 32 -31.70 -17.43 16.34
N PRO A 33 -32.69 -17.37 15.43
CA PRO A 33 -33.49 -16.15 15.20
C PRO A 33 -34.19 -15.61 16.46
N ARG A 34 -34.61 -16.48 17.37
CA ARG A 34 -35.24 -16.06 18.63
C ARG A 34 -34.24 -15.39 19.56
N LEU A 35 -33.05 -15.98 19.72
CA LEU A 35 -31.95 -15.39 20.51
C LEU A 35 -31.45 -14.08 19.89
N TYR A 36 -31.47 -13.98 18.55
CA TYR A 36 -31.20 -12.73 17.86
C TYR A 36 -32.13 -11.62 18.35
N GLY A 37 -33.45 -11.84 18.32
CA GLY A 37 -34.43 -10.83 18.75
C GLY A 37 -34.26 -10.41 20.21
N VAL A 38 -33.87 -11.34 21.08
CA VAL A 38 -33.70 -11.09 22.52
C VAL A 38 -32.37 -10.37 22.83
N PHE A 39 -31.25 -10.81 22.25
CA PHE A 39 -29.93 -10.31 22.62
C PHE A 39 -29.44 -9.15 21.76
N MET A 40 -29.88 -9.04 20.50
CA MET A 40 -29.35 -8.03 19.59
C MET A 40 -29.56 -6.59 20.10
N PRO A 41 -30.69 -6.20 20.75
CA PRO A 41 -30.84 -4.86 21.31
C PRO A 41 -29.74 -4.51 22.32
N GLY A 42 -29.50 -5.36 23.33
CA GLY A 42 -28.47 -5.11 24.34
C GLY A 42 -27.05 -5.15 23.75
N ILE A 43 -26.80 -6.05 22.80
CA ILE A 43 -25.53 -6.09 22.07
C ILE A 43 -25.30 -4.78 21.28
N LEU A 44 -26.35 -4.22 20.66
CA LEU A 44 -26.25 -2.95 19.93
C LEU A 44 -25.99 -1.79 20.89
N GLU A 45 -26.66 -1.76 22.04
CA GLU A 45 -26.45 -0.75 23.08
C GLU A 45 -25.00 -0.79 23.59
N ASP A 46 -24.49 -1.98 23.94
CA ASP A 46 -23.10 -2.20 24.35
C ASP A 46 -22.10 -1.73 23.27
N GLN A 47 -22.38 -2.03 22.00
CA GLN A 47 -21.57 -1.58 20.87
C GLN A 47 -21.60 -0.06 20.70
N VAL A 48 -22.77 0.55 20.83
CA VAL A 48 -22.95 2.00 20.69
C VAL A 48 -22.17 2.74 21.76
N ASP A 49 -22.26 2.27 23.01
CA ASP A 49 -21.50 2.80 24.13
C ASP A 49 -19.99 2.64 23.92
N HIS A 50 -19.54 1.48 23.43
CA HIS A 50 -18.13 1.25 23.16
C HIS A 50 -17.60 2.11 22.03
N VAL A 51 -18.34 2.22 20.91
CA VAL A 51 -17.97 3.13 19.82
C VAL A 51 -17.95 4.58 20.30
N GLY A 52 -18.88 4.98 21.16
CA GLY A 52 -18.86 6.29 21.81
C GLY A 52 -17.57 6.56 22.60
N LYS A 53 -17.02 5.54 23.29
CA LYS A 53 -15.70 5.62 23.94
C LYS A 53 -14.57 5.73 22.92
N LEU A 54 -14.59 4.93 21.84
CA LEU A 54 -13.57 5.00 20.78
C LEU A 54 -13.54 6.36 20.08
N ILE A 55 -14.70 7.00 19.90
CA ILE A 55 -14.79 8.37 19.37
C ILE A 55 -14.18 9.37 20.36
N ALA A 56 -14.51 9.25 21.66
CA ALA A 56 -13.93 10.12 22.70
C ALA A 56 -12.40 10.00 22.78
N GLU A 57 -11.85 8.80 22.55
CA GLU A 57 -10.41 8.53 22.49
C GLU A 57 -9.77 8.88 21.13
N SER A 58 -10.55 9.41 20.17
CA SER A 58 -10.10 9.68 18.80
C SER A 58 -9.51 8.45 18.07
N LYS A 59 -9.95 7.24 18.45
CA LYS A 59 -9.63 5.99 17.75
C LYS A 59 -10.55 5.76 16.56
N VAL A 60 -11.80 6.19 16.66
CA VAL A 60 -12.77 6.16 15.56
C VAL A 60 -13.21 7.60 15.28
N ILE A 61 -13.22 7.99 14.01
CA ILE A 61 -13.74 9.28 13.54
C ILE A 61 -14.80 8.99 12.48
N LEU A 62 -16.00 9.54 12.68
CA LEU A 62 -17.12 9.39 11.77
C LEU A 62 -17.46 10.73 11.14
N TYR A 63 -17.60 10.75 9.82
CA TYR A 63 -18.05 11.93 9.06
C TYR A 63 -19.46 11.70 8.50
N LYS A 64 -20.37 12.64 8.76
CA LYS A 64 -21.71 12.72 8.15
C LYS A 64 -21.66 13.57 6.88
N ASP A 65 -22.63 13.37 5.98
CA ASP A 65 -22.59 13.92 4.62
C ASP A 65 -22.77 15.45 4.48
N PHE A 66 -22.24 15.93 3.35
CA PHE A 66 -22.19 17.23 2.64
C PHE A 66 -22.27 18.60 3.33
N GLU A 67 -22.90 18.79 4.48
CA GLU A 67 -23.02 20.13 5.10
C GLU A 67 -22.10 20.27 6.32
N ALA A 68 -20.85 20.65 6.03
CA ALA A 68 -19.74 20.90 6.95
C ALA A 68 -19.22 19.64 7.69
N ARG A 69 -17.90 19.51 7.77
CA ARG A 69 -17.17 18.51 8.59
C ARG A 69 -17.46 18.72 10.08
N ARG A 70 -18.69 18.53 10.53
CA ARG A 70 -19.07 18.58 11.94
C ARG A 70 -18.81 17.21 12.54
N LEU A 71 -17.88 17.18 13.48
CA LEU A 71 -17.61 15.99 14.28
C LEU A 71 -18.89 15.58 15.01
N VAL A 72 -19.26 14.31 14.96
CA VAL A 72 -20.48 13.83 15.61
C VAL A 72 -20.26 13.80 17.11
N SER A 73 -21.07 14.57 17.85
CA SER A 73 -21.05 14.57 19.31
C SER A 73 -21.60 13.26 19.88
N LYS A 74 -21.08 12.84 21.06
CA LYS A 74 -21.51 11.64 21.78
C LYS A 74 -23.04 11.53 21.95
N LYS A 75 -23.72 12.64 22.28
CA LYS A 75 -25.18 12.65 22.55
C LYS A 75 -26.04 12.29 21.34
N THR A 76 -25.61 12.66 20.14
CA THR A 76 -26.35 12.41 18.89
C THR A 76 -26.14 11.00 18.36
N PHE A 77 -25.09 10.32 18.81
CA PHE A 77 -24.78 8.97 18.37
C PHE A 77 -25.78 7.96 18.96
N ILE A 78 -26.14 8.07 20.24
CA ILE A 78 -26.87 7.02 20.99
C ILE A 78 -28.30 6.78 20.48
N SER A 79 -29.00 7.79 19.94
CA SER A 79 -30.41 7.64 19.56
C SER A 79 -30.66 7.04 18.16
N GLU A 80 -29.69 7.14 17.22
CA GLU A 80 -29.90 6.78 15.80
C GLU A 80 -28.65 6.17 15.11
N SER A 81 -27.70 5.63 15.88
CA SER A 81 -26.31 5.37 15.44
C SER A 81 -26.15 4.55 14.16
N PHE A 82 -27.03 3.57 13.93
CA PHE A 82 -26.97 2.72 12.73
C PHE A 82 -27.87 3.19 11.60
N ARG A 83 -28.75 4.17 11.86
CA ARG A 83 -29.63 4.80 10.85
C ARG A 83 -29.05 6.11 10.33
N THR A 84 -28.14 6.74 11.06
CA THR A 84 -27.44 7.93 10.62
C THR A 84 -26.54 7.69 9.41
N SER A 85 -26.55 8.63 8.47
CA SER A 85 -25.76 8.64 7.24
C SER A 85 -24.30 9.02 7.49
N TYR A 86 -23.51 8.10 8.02
CA TYR A 86 -22.05 8.23 7.98
C TYR A 86 -21.53 7.75 6.64
N HIS A 87 -20.76 8.59 5.95
CA HIS A 87 -20.16 8.26 4.66
C HIS A 87 -18.71 7.82 4.81
N THR A 88 -17.99 8.37 5.77
CA THR A 88 -16.59 8.03 6.01
C THR A 88 -16.35 7.59 7.45
N LEU A 89 -15.67 6.46 7.61
CA LEU A 89 -15.17 5.93 8.87
C LEU A 89 -13.65 5.90 8.84
N VAL A 90 -13.01 6.64 9.74
CA VAL A 90 -11.56 6.52 9.98
C VAL A 90 -11.34 5.75 11.27
N TYR A 91 -10.62 4.65 11.20
CA TYR A 91 -10.30 3.82 12.34
C TYR A 91 -8.78 3.72 12.53
N ARG A 92 -8.30 4.21 13.68
CA ARG A 92 -6.94 3.99 14.16
C ARG A 92 -6.87 2.62 14.80
N VAL A 93 -6.33 1.66 14.06
CA VAL A 93 -6.40 0.24 14.40
C VAL A 93 -5.69 -0.01 15.73
N SER A 94 -6.42 -0.49 16.72
CA SER A 94 -5.90 -0.89 18.03
C SER A 94 -5.72 -2.42 18.11
N GLY A 95 -4.93 -2.87 19.09
CA GLY A 95 -4.79 -4.30 19.41
C GLY A 95 -5.96 -4.89 20.21
N VAL A 96 -6.91 -4.07 20.65
CA VAL A 96 -8.01 -4.50 21.54
C VAL A 96 -9.10 -5.20 20.73
N GLU A 97 -9.48 -6.41 21.16
CA GLU A 97 -10.45 -7.24 20.44
C GLU A 97 -11.86 -6.64 20.39
N LYS A 98 -12.30 -6.02 21.49
CA LYS A 98 -13.60 -5.35 21.55
C LYS A 98 -13.70 -4.20 20.53
N ASP A 99 -12.63 -3.42 20.36
CA ASP A 99 -12.58 -2.31 19.39
C ASP A 99 -12.77 -2.84 17.97
N LEU A 100 -12.00 -3.88 17.60
CA LEU A 100 -12.09 -4.55 16.31
C LEU A 100 -13.51 -5.02 16.02
N TRP A 101 -14.13 -5.70 16.97
CA TRP A 101 -15.44 -6.28 16.78
C TRP A 101 -16.53 -5.21 16.61
N CYS A 102 -16.50 -4.15 17.41
CA CYS A 102 -17.41 -3.01 17.27
C CYS A 102 -17.26 -2.33 15.91
N VAL A 103 -16.02 -2.12 15.44
CA VAL A 103 -15.76 -1.50 14.13
C VAL A 103 -16.21 -2.39 12.98
N LYS A 104 -15.94 -3.70 13.02
CA LYS A 104 -16.44 -4.66 12.02
C LYS A 104 -17.97 -4.62 11.93
N SER A 105 -18.64 -4.60 13.08
CA SER A 105 -20.10 -4.51 13.15
C SER A 105 -20.63 -3.20 12.57
N LEU A 106 -19.97 -2.08 12.87
CA LEU A 106 -20.29 -0.78 12.31
C LEU A 106 -20.14 -0.77 10.78
N ILE A 107 -19.04 -1.32 10.25
CA ILE A 107 -18.82 -1.48 8.81
C ILE A 107 -19.89 -2.38 8.19
N ALA A 108 -20.33 -3.43 8.85
CA ALA A 108 -21.36 -4.31 8.32
C ALA A 108 -22.76 -3.67 8.29
N ARG A 109 -23.08 -2.77 9.23
CA ARG A 109 -24.46 -2.26 9.43
C ARG A 109 -24.70 -0.84 8.92
N ALA A 110 -23.68 0.00 8.80
CA ALA A 110 -23.86 1.42 8.49
C ALA A 110 -24.23 1.64 7.01
N LEU A 111 -25.51 1.60 6.64
CA LEU A 111 -26.00 1.56 5.25
C LEU A 111 -25.33 2.53 4.26
N TYR A 112 -25.00 3.75 4.70
CA TYR A 112 -24.46 4.81 3.83
C TYR A 112 -22.93 4.92 3.80
N LEU A 113 -22.22 4.06 4.54
CA LEU A 113 -20.76 4.08 4.56
C LEU A 113 -20.18 3.75 3.19
N GLN A 114 -19.39 4.69 2.68
CA GLN A 114 -18.72 4.64 1.39
C GLN A 114 -17.21 4.55 1.56
N ASP A 115 -16.63 5.22 2.54
CA ASP A 115 -15.17 5.26 2.72
C ASP A 115 -14.77 4.69 4.08
N VAL A 116 -13.83 3.75 4.08
CA VAL A 116 -13.21 3.20 5.28
C VAL A 116 -11.71 3.45 5.22
N VAL A 117 -11.19 4.21 6.18
CA VAL A 117 -9.76 4.52 6.30
C VAL A 117 -9.20 3.82 7.52
N LEU A 118 -8.32 2.85 7.32
CA LEU A 118 -7.56 2.17 8.36
C LEU A 118 -6.22 2.88 8.54
N GLN A 119 -6.01 3.45 9.73
CA GLN A 119 -4.76 4.10 10.13
C GLN A 119 -4.00 3.20 11.10
N LEU A 120 -2.86 2.71 10.67
CA LEU A 120 -1.97 1.85 11.43
C LEU A 120 -0.95 2.73 12.15
N ALA A 121 -1.13 2.93 13.45
CA ALA A 121 -0.25 3.76 14.28
C ALA A 121 0.20 3.07 15.57
N GLN A 122 -0.48 2.00 15.96
CA GLN A 122 -0.20 1.24 17.17
C GLN A 122 0.15 -0.20 16.80
N PRO A 123 0.84 -0.94 17.69
CA PRO A 123 1.01 -2.38 17.52
C PRO A 123 -0.38 -3.03 17.40
N CYS A 124 -0.66 -3.61 16.24
CA CYS A 124 -1.89 -4.33 15.98
C CYS A 124 -1.57 -5.72 15.44
N SER A 125 -2.41 -6.69 15.79
CA SER A 125 -2.28 -8.06 15.30
C SER A 125 -2.66 -8.10 13.82
N LEU A 126 -1.77 -8.62 12.98
CA LEU A 126 -2.01 -8.77 11.53
C LEU A 126 -3.30 -9.57 11.21
N PRO A 127 -3.61 -10.69 11.90
CA PRO A 127 -4.90 -11.36 11.75
C PRO A 127 -6.11 -10.44 12.02
N LYS A 128 -6.01 -9.55 13.00
CA LYS A 128 -7.08 -8.59 13.33
C LYS A 128 -7.26 -7.56 12.23
N LEU A 129 -6.17 -7.02 11.68
CA LEU A 129 -6.21 -6.12 10.53
C LEU A 129 -6.88 -6.80 9.33
N ALA A 130 -6.45 -8.02 9.00
CA ALA A 130 -7.04 -8.79 7.90
C ALA A 130 -8.54 -9.01 8.08
N ALA A 131 -9.00 -9.27 9.31
CA ALA A 131 -10.43 -9.42 9.61
C ALA A 131 -11.27 -8.15 9.33
N ILE A 132 -10.69 -6.95 9.45
CA ILE A 132 -11.35 -5.68 9.07
C ILE A 132 -11.36 -5.52 7.56
N ILE A 133 -10.22 -5.80 6.92
CA ILE A 133 -10.11 -5.72 5.46
C ILE A 133 -11.12 -6.66 4.81
N ILE A 134 -11.29 -7.89 5.34
CA ILE A 134 -12.33 -8.84 4.91
C ILE A 134 -13.73 -8.22 5.07
N ALA A 135 -14.03 -7.61 6.21
CA ALA A 135 -15.34 -6.98 6.44
C ALA A 135 -15.62 -5.86 5.42
N CYS A 136 -14.59 -5.09 5.04
CA CYS A 136 -14.71 -4.08 3.99
C CYS A 136 -14.90 -4.72 2.60
N ALA A 137 -14.14 -5.78 2.31
CA ALA A 137 -14.17 -6.44 1.01
C ALA A 137 -15.48 -7.18 0.69
N PHE A 138 -16.27 -7.49 1.73
CA PHE A 138 -17.63 -8.03 1.59
C PHE A 138 -18.70 -6.99 1.32
N ARG A 139 -18.36 -5.71 1.43
CA ARG A 139 -19.34 -4.65 1.37
C ARG A 139 -19.29 -3.93 0.03
N GLN A 140 -20.42 -3.96 -0.67
CA GLN A 140 -20.54 -3.31 -1.97
C GLN A 140 -20.46 -1.78 -1.80
N GLY A 141 -19.77 -1.12 -2.73
CA GLY A 141 -19.66 0.34 -2.78
C GLY A 141 -18.72 0.96 -1.74
N VAL A 142 -18.04 0.15 -0.92
CA VAL A 142 -17.01 0.65 0.00
C VAL A 142 -15.68 0.82 -0.70
N GLN A 143 -15.05 1.97 -0.47
CA GLN A 143 -13.67 2.28 -0.76
C GLN A 143 -12.84 2.05 0.49
N LEU A 144 -11.80 1.24 0.38
CA LEU A 144 -10.92 0.92 1.49
C LEU A 144 -9.58 1.65 1.33
N THR A 145 -9.19 2.46 2.31
CA THR A 145 -7.84 3.01 2.41
C THR A 145 -7.10 2.36 3.57
N VAL A 146 -5.90 1.83 3.34
CA VAL A 146 -5.02 1.28 4.38
C VAL A 146 -3.72 2.08 4.42
N SER A 147 -3.45 2.75 5.54
CA SER A 147 -2.32 3.67 5.69
C SER A 147 -1.56 3.42 6.99
N GLY A 148 -0.29 3.82 7.02
CA GLY A 148 0.57 3.72 8.20
C GLY A 148 1.30 2.37 8.35
N THR A 149 2.10 2.26 9.39
CA THR A 149 2.97 1.09 9.64
C THR A 149 2.68 0.46 10.99
N ILE A 150 2.80 -0.86 11.06
CA ILE A 150 2.64 -1.59 12.32
C ILE A 150 3.98 -1.59 13.05
N LEU A 151 4.00 -0.99 14.24
CA LEU A 151 5.18 -1.00 15.11
C LEU A 151 5.43 -2.42 15.63
N GLY A 152 6.67 -2.90 15.49
CA GLY A 152 7.10 -4.19 16.02
C GLY A 152 6.64 -5.41 15.21
N GLY A 153 6.11 -5.21 14.00
CA GLY A 153 5.75 -6.31 13.10
C GLY A 153 6.92 -6.79 12.25
N GLU A 154 6.63 -7.77 11.38
CA GLU A 154 7.51 -8.18 10.29
C GLU A 154 8.04 -6.95 9.55
N SER A 155 9.35 -6.90 9.30
CA SER A 155 9.97 -5.82 8.53
C SER A 155 10.38 -6.31 7.14
N GLY A 156 10.17 -5.45 6.14
CA GLY A 156 10.52 -5.71 4.75
C GLY A 156 9.35 -6.25 3.92
N GLY A 157 9.59 -6.35 2.61
CA GLY A 157 8.61 -6.85 1.66
C GLY A 157 8.40 -8.36 1.71
N PRO A 158 7.55 -8.90 0.83
CA PRO A 158 7.16 -10.32 0.81
C PRO A 158 8.26 -11.26 0.30
N PHE A 159 9.35 -10.72 -0.24
CA PHE A 159 10.45 -11.47 -0.83
C PHE A 159 11.77 -11.13 -0.16
N THR A 160 12.63 -12.13 -0.01
CA THR A 160 14.06 -11.95 0.28
C THR A 160 14.83 -11.98 -1.03
N ILE A 161 15.57 -10.92 -1.34
CA ILE A 161 16.40 -10.84 -2.54
C ILE A 161 17.77 -11.43 -2.24
N GLN A 162 18.15 -12.47 -2.98
CA GLN A 162 19.44 -13.14 -2.87
C GLN A 162 20.24 -12.88 -4.14
N PHE A 163 21.50 -12.50 -3.95
CA PHE A 163 22.44 -12.24 -5.03
C PHE A 163 23.46 -13.37 -5.07
N HIS A 164 23.43 -14.17 -6.15
CA HIS A 164 24.47 -15.16 -6.38
C HIS A 164 25.46 -14.60 -7.41
N SER A 165 26.68 -14.29 -6.98
CA SER A 165 27.78 -14.16 -7.94
C SER A 165 28.17 -15.56 -8.37
N SER A 166 27.83 -15.94 -9.60
CA SER A 166 28.41 -17.13 -10.20
C SER A 166 29.92 -16.90 -10.27
N GLU A 167 30.65 -17.72 -9.54
CA GLU A 167 32.10 -17.86 -9.56
C GLU A 167 32.91 -16.83 -8.75
N SER A 168 33.66 -17.41 -7.79
CA SER A 168 34.95 -16.89 -7.38
C SER A 168 35.78 -16.67 -8.64
N LEU A 169 35.90 -15.42 -9.08
CA LEU A 169 37.01 -15.03 -9.93
C LEU A 169 38.27 -15.36 -9.13
N LEU A 170 38.82 -16.55 -9.36
CA LEU A 170 40.21 -16.84 -9.10
C LEU A 170 40.95 -15.88 -10.01
N ILE A 171 41.21 -14.67 -9.49
CA ILE A 171 42.19 -13.76 -10.07
C ILE A 171 43.50 -14.53 -9.92
N ALA A 172 43.82 -15.35 -10.92
CA ALA A 172 45.15 -15.88 -11.12
C ALA A 172 46.02 -14.66 -11.40
N PHE A 173 46.55 -14.05 -10.35
CA PHE A 173 47.60 -13.08 -10.49
C PHE A 173 48.69 -13.79 -11.29
N PRO A 174 49.11 -13.25 -12.45
CA PRO A 174 50.32 -13.75 -13.07
C PRO A 174 51.40 -13.71 -11.99
N LYS A 175 52.11 -14.83 -11.78
CA LYS A 175 53.27 -14.93 -10.89
C LYS A 175 54.30 -13.87 -11.32
N GLY A 176 54.09 -12.64 -10.89
CA GLY A 176 55.02 -11.54 -11.03
C GLY A 176 56.17 -11.81 -10.07
N ASN A 177 57.38 -11.83 -10.62
CA ASN A 177 58.62 -12.03 -9.88
C ASN A 177 58.64 -11.18 -8.61
N LYS A 178 59.02 -11.82 -7.49
CA LYS A 178 59.22 -11.23 -6.16
C LYS A 178 59.86 -9.83 -6.27
N PRO A 179 59.16 -8.75 -5.89
CA PRO A 179 59.82 -7.52 -5.51
C PRO A 179 60.43 -7.73 -4.12
N THR A 180 61.75 -7.61 -4.06
CA THR A 180 62.56 -7.59 -2.86
C THR A 180 62.01 -6.54 -1.88
N SER A 181 61.72 -6.98 -0.67
CA SER A 181 61.19 -6.17 0.42
C SER A 181 62.16 -5.06 0.84
N ALA A 182 61.74 -3.80 0.68
CA ALA A 182 62.29 -2.67 1.42
C ALA A 182 61.28 -2.24 2.48
N THR A 183 61.61 -2.51 3.74
CA THR A 183 60.87 -2.15 4.94
C THR A 183 60.94 -0.63 5.16
N SER A 184 59.83 0.08 4.94
CA SER A 184 59.67 1.43 5.48
C SER A 184 58.54 1.43 6.53
N LYS A 185 58.96 1.63 7.79
CA LYS A 185 58.08 1.82 8.95
C LYS A 185 57.45 3.21 8.85
N VAL A 186 56.21 3.29 8.36
CA VAL A 186 55.41 4.52 8.47
C VAL A 186 54.63 4.49 9.78
N LYS A 187 55.05 5.35 10.71
CA LYS A 187 54.40 5.58 12.02
C LYS A 187 53.01 6.19 11.80
N SER A 188 52.00 5.53 12.34
CA SER A 188 50.65 6.08 12.48
C SER A 188 50.67 7.27 13.46
N ARG A 189 50.05 8.38 13.05
CA ARG A 189 49.64 9.46 13.96
C ARG A 189 48.12 9.44 14.07
N PRO A 190 47.55 9.56 15.28
CA PRO A 190 46.11 9.70 15.46
C PRO A 190 45.76 11.19 15.51
N ARG A 191 44.81 11.68 14.70
CA ARG A 191 44.10 12.94 15.01
C ARG A 191 42.66 12.92 14.46
N LEU A 192 41.74 12.85 15.43
CA LEU A 192 40.50 13.61 15.50
C LEU A 192 40.49 14.87 14.60
N PHE A 193 39.60 14.89 13.60
CA PHE A 193 39.01 16.12 13.06
C PHE A 193 37.61 15.79 12.50
N ARG A 194 36.62 15.78 13.41
CA ARG A 194 35.22 16.08 13.05
C ARG A 194 35.06 17.59 13.10
N LYS A 195 34.37 18.15 12.09
CA LYS A 195 33.90 19.55 11.94
C LYS A 195 34.79 20.52 11.17
N ILE A 196 34.92 20.37 9.84
CA ILE A 196 35.04 21.49 8.87
C ILE A 196 34.53 21.01 7.48
N PHE A 197 33.22 20.98 7.25
CA PHE A 197 32.67 20.72 5.90
C PHE A 197 31.42 21.56 5.61
N TYR A 198 31.54 22.88 5.76
CA TYR A 198 30.48 23.80 5.37
C TYR A 198 30.95 25.09 4.68
N LEU A 199 32.21 25.16 4.21
CA LEU A 199 32.80 26.40 3.66
C LEU A 199 33.73 26.19 2.45
N LEU A 200 33.46 25.22 1.57
CA LEU A 200 34.25 25.01 0.34
C LEU A 200 33.43 24.88 -0.97
N SER A 201 32.17 25.31 -0.99
CA SER A 201 31.34 25.33 -2.21
C SER A 201 31.47 26.60 -3.06
N LYS A 202 32.44 27.50 -2.78
CA LYS A 202 32.53 28.82 -3.44
C LYS A 202 33.85 29.18 -4.13
N PHE A 203 34.76 28.24 -4.38
CA PHE A 203 36.08 28.55 -4.98
C PHE A 203 36.50 27.76 -6.24
N PHE A 204 35.58 27.10 -6.94
CA PHE A 204 35.90 26.49 -8.24
C PHE A 204 35.01 27.01 -9.36
N SER A 205 35.09 28.32 -9.60
CA SER A 205 34.83 28.90 -10.92
C SER A 205 36.18 29.23 -11.57
N ASN A 206 36.30 28.89 -12.85
CA ASN A 206 37.34 29.29 -13.79
C ASN A 206 38.74 28.67 -13.60
N ARG A 207 38.95 27.50 -14.20
CA ARG A 207 40.26 27.12 -14.74
C ARG A 207 40.15 26.81 -16.23
N LYS A 208 40.99 27.48 -17.02
CA LYS A 208 41.21 27.27 -18.45
C LYS A 208 41.72 25.84 -18.72
N PRO A 209 41.43 25.27 -19.91
CA PRO A 209 41.94 23.96 -20.30
C PRO A 209 43.43 24.04 -20.66
N MET A 210 44.22 23.11 -20.11
CA MET A 210 45.63 22.88 -20.44
C MET A 210 45.74 21.54 -21.20
N PRO A 211 46.51 21.45 -22.30
CA PRO A 211 46.62 20.22 -23.08
C PRO A 211 47.64 19.28 -22.42
N SER A 212 47.15 18.20 -21.80
CA SER A 212 47.98 17.09 -21.35
C SER A 212 47.90 15.92 -22.34
N THR A 213 49.00 15.70 -23.06
CA THR A 213 49.32 14.46 -23.76
C THR A 213 49.37 13.32 -22.73
N THR A 214 48.48 12.34 -22.83
CA THR A 214 48.49 11.16 -21.96
C THR A 214 48.30 9.89 -22.80
N ALA A 215 49.27 8.99 -22.67
CA ALA A 215 49.41 7.76 -23.43
C ALA A 215 48.18 6.85 -23.26
N ARG A 216 47.69 6.34 -24.40
CA ARG A 216 46.64 5.32 -24.47
C ARG A 216 47.24 3.96 -24.04
N PHE A 217 46.99 3.57 -22.79
CA PHE A 217 46.97 2.15 -22.43
C PHE A 217 45.51 1.68 -22.45
N THR A 218 45.09 1.13 -23.59
CA THR A 218 43.80 0.46 -23.75
C THR A 218 43.89 -0.97 -23.22
N THR A 219 43.74 -1.15 -21.91
CA THR A 219 43.34 -2.44 -21.33
C THR A 219 41.86 -2.37 -20.98
N ASN A 220 41.01 -2.46 -22.02
CA ASN A 220 39.58 -2.61 -21.87
C ASN A 220 39.25 -4.05 -21.43
N VAL A 221 39.56 -4.38 -20.19
CA VAL A 221 39.07 -5.61 -19.56
C VAL A 221 37.66 -5.31 -19.04
N ARG A 222 36.67 -5.45 -19.94
CA ARG A 222 35.25 -5.30 -19.61
C ARG A 222 34.74 -6.62 -19.06
N ILE A 223 35.06 -6.92 -17.81
CA ILE A 223 34.44 -8.07 -17.09
C ILE A 223 33.01 -7.65 -16.78
N CYS A 224 32.07 -8.12 -17.60
CA CYS A 224 30.65 -8.04 -17.30
C CYS A 224 30.29 -9.32 -16.56
N THR A 225 30.43 -9.32 -15.23
CA THR A 225 29.94 -10.42 -14.40
C THR A 225 28.42 -10.37 -14.37
N GLU A 226 27.77 -11.30 -15.05
CA GLU A 226 26.31 -11.49 -14.95
C GLU A 226 25.96 -11.94 -13.53
N GLN A 227 25.45 -11.01 -12.73
CA GLN A 227 24.97 -11.31 -11.39
C GLN A 227 23.53 -11.82 -11.49
N LYS A 228 23.30 -13.09 -11.13
CA LYS A 228 21.96 -13.66 -11.08
C LYS A 228 21.28 -13.23 -9.77
N VAL A 229 20.12 -12.59 -9.89
CA VAL A 229 19.29 -12.15 -8.77
C VAL A 229 18.11 -13.09 -8.65
N TYR A 230 17.91 -13.65 -7.47
CA TYR A 230 16.79 -14.53 -7.16
C TYR A 230 15.94 -13.90 -6.06
N ALA A 231 14.62 -13.94 -6.23
CA ALA A 231 13.68 -13.56 -5.19
C ALA A 231 13.09 -14.83 -4.57
N VAL A 232 13.23 -14.96 -3.25
CA VAL A 232 12.67 -16.08 -2.50
C VAL A 232 11.47 -15.57 -1.70
N PRO A 233 10.25 -16.10 -1.95
CA PRO A 233 9.08 -15.74 -1.15
C PRO A 233 9.31 -16.06 0.32
N ARG A 234 8.96 -15.13 1.21
CA ARG A 234 8.97 -15.38 2.65
C ARG A 234 7.74 -16.19 3.04
N GLN A 235 7.91 -17.17 3.93
CA GLN A 235 6.78 -17.95 4.44
C GLN A 235 5.95 -17.09 5.40
N PRO A 236 4.61 -17.09 5.28
CA PRO A 236 3.74 -16.39 6.21
C PRO A 236 3.72 -17.11 7.56
N GLU A 237 3.63 -16.36 8.66
CA GLU A 237 3.51 -16.89 10.02
C GLU A 237 2.13 -17.51 10.28
N PHE A 238 1.12 -17.06 9.55
CA PHE A 238 -0.24 -17.57 9.63
C PHE A 238 -0.94 -17.45 8.28
N ASN A 239 -1.94 -18.30 8.06
CA ASN A 239 -2.75 -18.27 6.86
C ASN A 239 -4.07 -17.55 7.11
N ILE A 240 -4.39 -16.56 6.29
CA ILE A 240 -5.69 -15.89 6.30
C ILE A 240 -6.57 -16.53 5.24
N VAL A 241 -7.72 -17.04 5.64
CA VAL A 241 -8.70 -17.60 4.71
C VAL A 241 -9.41 -16.45 3.99
N VAL A 242 -9.19 -16.36 2.68
CA VAL A 242 -9.86 -15.38 1.82
C VAL A 242 -11.22 -15.93 1.41
N PRO A 243 -12.32 -15.21 1.67
CA PRO A 243 -13.65 -15.63 1.26
C PRO A 243 -13.79 -15.84 -0.25
N PRO A 244 -14.75 -16.68 -0.69
CA PRO A 244 -14.91 -16.99 -2.10
C PRO A 244 -15.40 -15.81 -2.94
N LYS A 245 -16.25 -14.95 -2.36
CA LYS A 245 -16.90 -13.83 -3.03
C LYS A 245 -16.47 -12.52 -2.39
N LEU A 246 -15.81 -11.67 -3.17
CA LEU A 246 -15.41 -10.32 -2.80
C LEU A 246 -16.14 -9.32 -3.70
N VAL A 247 -16.45 -8.14 -3.17
CA VAL A 247 -17.21 -7.09 -3.88
C VAL A 247 -16.56 -5.70 -3.74
N LEU A 248 -15.28 -5.66 -3.33
CA LEU A 248 -14.51 -4.43 -3.19
C LEU A 248 -14.24 -3.80 -4.56
N ALA A 249 -14.70 -2.56 -4.76
CA ALA A 249 -14.55 -1.84 -6.03
C ALA A 249 -13.39 -0.82 -6.03
N SER A 250 -13.01 -0.31 -4.86
CA SER A 250 -11.93 0.69 -4.71
C SER A 250 -11.02 0.33 -3.54
N LEU A 251 -9.71 0.34 -3.79
CA LEU A 251 -8.68 0.03 -2.81
C LEU A 251 -7.52 1.03 -2.92
N LYS A 252 -7.21 1.69 -1.81
CA LYS A 252 -6.04 2.55 -1.65
C LYS A 252 -5.08 1.95 -0.62
N ILE A 253 -3.86 1.65 -1.04
CA ILE A 253 -2.79 1.15 -0.18
C ILE A 253 -1.74 2.25 -0.06
N ASP A 254 -1.65 2.83 1.12
CA ASP A 254 -0.79 3.97 1.46
C ASP A 254 0.27 3.59 2.50
N SER A 255 0.85 2.39 2.33
CA SER A 255 1.95 1.85 3.13
C SER A 255 2.36 0.47 2.62
N GLY A 256 3.55 0.01 2.97
CA GLY A 256 3.96 -1.38 2.71
C GLY A 256 3.25 -2.44 3.55
N THR A 257 2.39 -2.07 4.52
CA THR A 257 1.82 -3.03 5.49
C THR A 257 1.00 -4.15 4.84
N PRO A 258 0.12 -3.90 3.86
CA PRO A 258 -0.61 -4.98 3.19
C PRO A 258 0.29 -5.98 2.45
N PHE A 259 1.55 -5.64 2.19
CA PHE A 259 2.52 -6.47 1.52
C PHE A 259 3.54 -7.13 2.47
N LEU A 260 3.32 -7.07 3.80
CA LEU A 260 4.09 -7.87 4.75
C LEU A 260 3.95 -9.37 4.43
N PRO A 261 4.98 -10.21 4.65
CA PRO A 261 4.95 -11.64 4.35
C PRO A 261 3.66 -12.35 4.76
N SER A 262 3.18 -12.15 5.99
CA SER A 262 1.96 -12.81 6.46
C SER A 262 0.65 -12.25 5.87
N LEU A 263 0.64 -11.02 5.38
CA LEU A 263 -0.52 -10.42 4.72
C LEU A 263 -0.47 -10.55 3.19
N TYR A 264 0.70 -10.81 2.61
CA TYR A 264 0.90 -10.78 1.17
C TYR A 264 0.01 -11.76 0.39
N PRO A 265 -0.09 -13.06 0.76
CA PRO A 265 -0.99 -13.97 0.05
C PRO A 265 -2.45 -13.50 0.09
N PHE A 266 -2.87 -12.93 1.23
CA PHE A 266 -4.21 -12.40 1.43
C PHE A 266 -4.48 -11.15 0.59
N THR A 267 -3.56 -10.18 0.62
CA THR A 267 -3.65 -8.95 -0.17
C THR A 267 -3.62 -9.25 -1.66
N LEU A 268 -2.75 -10.16 -2.09
CA LEU A 268 -2.69 -10.61 -3.48
C LEU A 268 -4.00 -11.29 -3.92
N ALA A 269 -4.60 -12.11 -3.06
CA ALA A 269 -5.89 -12.72 -3.35
C ALA A 269 -7.02 -11.68 -3.46
N ILE A 270 -7.00 -10.61 -2.65
CA ILE A 270 -7.94 -9.49 -2.81
C ILE A 270 -7.73 -8.81 -4.16
N LEU A 271 -6.49 -8.42 -4.47
CA LEU A 271 -6.16 -7.77 -5.73
C LEU A 271 -6.58 -8.62 -6.94
N ASN A 272 -6.37 -9.93 -6.89
CA ASN A 272 -6.63 -10.79 -8.05
C ASN A 272 -8.09 -11.27 -8.18
N ARG A 273 -8.87 -11.25 -7.10
CA ARG A 273 -10.23 -11.85 -7.07
C ARG A 273 -11.34 -10.83 -6.89
N ALA A 274 -11.08 -9.69 -6.26
CA ALA A 274 -12.09 -8.66 -6.11
C ALA A 274 -12.26 -7.89 -7.44
N PRO A 275 -13.48 -7.42 -7.76
CA PRO A 275 -13.75 -6.63 -8.97
C PRO A 275 -13.29 -5.18 -8.76
N ILE A 276 -12.00 -4.97 -8.49
CA ILE A 276 -11.42 -3.66 -8.24
C ILE A 276 -11.42 -2.87 -9.55
N THR A 277 -12.01 -1.68 -9.48
CA THR A 277 -12.07 -0.70 -10.57
C THR A 277 -11.16 0.49 -10.33
N ASP A 278 -10.83 0.78 -9.06
CA ASP A 278 -9.96 1.87 -8.65
C ASP A 278 -8.89 1.35 -7.69
N LEU A 279 -7.61 1.44 -8.10
CA LEU A 279 -6.46 1.08 -7.28
C LEU A 279 -5.54 2.29 -7.12
N SER A 280 -5.21 2.61 -5.88
CA SER A 280 -4.17 3.59 -5.55
C SER A 280 -3.07 2.94 -4.71
N LEU A 281 -1.82 3.06 -5.14
CA LEU A 281 -0.63 2.57 -4.43
C LEU A 281 0.28 3.76 -4.13
N SER A 282 0.53 4.04 -2.86
CA SER A 282 1.38 5.16 -2.45
C SER A 282 2.23 4.89 -1.22
N HIS A 283 3.37 5.57 -1.13
CA HIS A 283 4.27 5.52 0.04
C HIS A 283 4.72 4.10 0.43
N ILE A 284 4.95 3.23 -0.56
CA ILE A 284 5.44 1.86 -0.36
C ILE A 284 6.94 1.83 -0.67
N SER A 285 7.76 1.77 0.37
CA SER A 285 9.22 1.80 0.29
C SER A 285 9.82 0.42 -0.04
N PHE A 286 9.50 -0.13 -1.21
CA PHE A 286 10.11 -1.35 -1.73
C PHE A 286 11.19 -1.09 -2.76
N THR A 287 12.14 -2.02 -2.89
CA THR A 287 13.17 -1.96 -3.93
C THR A 287 12.60 -2.37 -5.28
N LEU A 288 13.28 -1.95 -6.36
CA LEU A 288 12.93 -2.32 -7.74
C LEU A 288 12.77 -3.85 -7.91
N PHE A 289 13.66 -4.62 -7.27
CA PHE A 289 13.64 -6.09 -7.32
C PHE A 289 12.42 -6.70 -6.63
N VAL A 290 11.85 -6.04 -5.62
CA VAL A 290 10.62 -6.53 -4.96
C VAL A 290 9.41 -6.23 -5.84
N TRP A 291 9.36 -5.04 -6.43
CA TRP A 291 8.29 -4.66 -7.37
C TRP A 291 8.26 -5.53 -8.62
N SER A 292 9.42 -5.94 -9.15
CA SER A 292 9.51 -6.86 -10.29
C SER A 292 8.95 -8.26 -9.99
N GLN A 293 8.73 -8.61 -8.72
CA GLN A 293 8.04 -9.84 -8.32
C GLN A 293 6.56 -9.61 -8.01
N ILE A 294 6.23 -8.48 -7.37
CA ILE A 294 4.85 -8.15 -6.98
C ILE A 294 4.00 -7.87 -8.23
N LEU A 295 4.44 -6.97 -9.12
CA LEU A 295 3.60 -6.50 -10.23
C LEU A 295 3.17 -7.63 -11.19
N PRO A 296 4.04 -8.56 -11.60
CA PRO A 296 3.62 -9.69 -12.44
C PRO A 296 2.57 -10.60 -11.80
N SER A 297 2.54 -10.66 -10.46
CA SER A 297 1.61 -11.49 -9.71
C SER A 297 0.19 -10.90 -9.64
N ILE A 298 0.03 -9.60 -9.96
CA ILE A 298 -1.23 -8.88 -9.87
C ILE A 298 -1.98 -8.94 -11.21
N THR A 299 -3.25 -9.33 -11.15
CA THR A 299 -4.18 -9.42 -12.29
C THR A 299 -5.55 -8.83 -11.92
N MET A 300 -5.90 -7.67 -12.48
CA MET A 300 -7.16 -6.98 -12.19
C MET A 300 -7.91 -6.64 -13.49
N PRO A 301 -8.66 -7.59 -14.09
CA PRO A 301 -9.27 -7.38 -15.42
C PRO A 301 -10.28 -6.22 -15.47
N THR A 302 -10.81 -5.77 -14.33
CA THR A 302 -11.79 -4.67 -14.22
C THR A 302 -11.17 -3.32 -13.88
N LEU A 303 -9.83 -3.22 -13.80
CA LEU A 303 -9.16 -2.00 -13.37
C LEU A 303 -9.34 -0.87 -14.39
N ALA A 304 -10.01 0.21 -13.96
CA ALA A 304 -10.28 1.39 -14.79
C ALA A 304 -9.48 2.61 -14.33
N LYS A 305 -9.13 2.69 -13.04
CA LYS A 305 -8.36 3.80 -12.46
C LYS A 305 -7.15 3.25 -11.72
N LEU A 306 -5.98 3.76 -12.07
CA LEU A 306 -4.72 3.42 -11.42
C LEU A 306 -4.03 4.71 -11.00
N SER A 307 -3.73 4.81 -9.71
CA SER A 307 -2.87 5.85 -9.14
C SER A 307 -1.66 5.20 -8.49
N ILE A 308 -0.47 5.60 -8.93
CA ILE A 308 0.81 5.19 -8.35
C ILE A 308 1.49 6.48 -7.92
N GLY A 309 1.95 6.58 -6.67
CA GLY A 309 2.60 7.78 -6.15
C GLY A 309 3.71 7.46 -5.15
N ASN A 310 4.87 8.10 -5.30
CA ASN A 310 6.01 7.92 -4.40
C ASN A 310 6.46 6.46 -4.26
N LEU A 311 6.53 5.74 -5.39
CA LEU A 311 7.01 4.37 -5.48
C LEU A 311 8.28 4.28 -6.33
N SER A 312 9.23 3.42 -5.93
CA SER A 312 10.42 3.12 -6.74
C SER A 312 10.17 1.90 -7.63
N ILE A 313 9.39 2.07 -8.70
CA ILE A 313 9.08 1.01 -9.69
C ILE A 313 9.91 1.22 -10.95
N ALA A 314 10.52 0.15 -11.48
CA ALA A 314 11.18 0.23 -12.78
C ALA A 314 10.13 0.40 -13.88
N PHE A 315 10.33 1.37 -14.77
CA PHE A 315 9.41 1.65 -15.86
C PHE A 315 9.14 0.43 -16.76
N PRO A 316 10.11 -0.47 -17.06
CA PRO A 316 9.81 -1.72 -17.77
C PRO A 316 8.78 -2.62 -17.06
N ASP A 317 8.86 -2.73 -15.73
CA ASP A 317 7.92 -3.54 -14.93
C ASP A 317 6.53 -2.89 -14.89
N LEU A 318 6.48 -1.56 -14.76
CA LEU A 318 5.23 -0.79 -14.84
C LEU A 318 4.60 -0.93 -16.22
N LEU A 319 5.38 -0.80 -17.29
CA LEU A 319 4.90 -0.94 -18.66
C LEU A 319 4.28 -2.33 -18.88
N ALA A 320 4.98 -3.39 -18.48
CA ALA A 320 4.47 -4.75 -18.58
C ALA A 320 3.18 -4.94 -17.76
N PHE A 321 3.04 -4.25 -16.62
CA PHE A 321 1.78 -4.22 -15.87
C PHE A 321 0.67 -3.51 -16.66
N LEU A 322 0.92 -2.34 -17.22
CA LEU A 322 -0.07 -1.57 -18.01
C LEU A 322 -0.54 -2.35 -19.24
N GLU A 323 0.35 -3.06 -19.94
CA GLU A 323 0.00 -3.89 -21.11
C GLU A 323 -1.06 -4.96 -20.81
N ARG A 324 -1.09 -5.49 -19.59
CA ARG A 324 -2.07 -6.49 -19.14
C ARG A 324 -3.41 -5.87 -18.74
N HIS A 325 -3.47 -4.56 -18.53
CA HIS A 325 -4.62 -3.83 -17.98
C HIS A 325 -5.13 -2.77 -18.97
N ARG A 326 -5.54 -3.21 -20.17
CA ARG A 326 -5.95 -2.34 -21.27
C ARG A 326 -7.21 -1.50 -21.02
N PHE A 327 -7.98 -1.82 -19.98
CA PHE A 327 -9.20 -1.11 -19.59
C PHE A 327 -8.95 0.13 -18.72
N ILE A 328 -7.69 0.46 -18.40
CA ILE A 328 -7.38 1.67 -17.64
C ILE A 328 -7.80 2.92 -18.44
N GLU A 329 -8.70 3.70 -17.83
CA GLU A 329 -9.22 4.97 -18.32
C GLU A 329 -8.54 6.17 -17.64
N THR A 330 -8.13 6.00 -16.38
CA THR A 330 -7.43 7.04 -15.61
C THR A 330 -6.11 6.49 -15.10
N LEU A 331 -5.01 7.13 -15.47
CA LEU A 331 -3.68 6.81 -15.01
C LEU A 331 -3.05 8.03 -14.36
N ASP A 332 -2.71 7.91 -13.08
CA ASP A 332 -2.00 8.93 -12.32
C ASP A 332 -0.66 8.37 -11.84
N LEU A 333 0.42 8.96 -12.34
CA LEU A 333 1.81 8.64 -12.00
C LEU A 333 2.51 9.83 -11.33
N THR A 334 1.76 10.77 -10.75
CA THR A 334 2.34 11.89 -10.01
C THR A 334 3.23 11.43 -8.87
N ASP A 335 4.25 12.24 -8.56
CA ASP A 335 5.21 11.97 -7.49
C ASP A 335 6.00 10.65 -7.66
N ASN A 336 6.23 10.19 -8.90
CA ASN A 336 7.18 9.10 -9.18
C ASN A 336 8.31 9.55 -10.10
N ASP A 337 9.47 8.94 -9.90
CA ASP A 337 10.62 9.09 -10.77
C ASP A 337 10.60 8.01 -11.85
N VAL A 338 10.97 8.36 -13.07
CA VAL A 338 11.09 7.38 -14.16
C VAL A 338 12.40 6.61 -14.00
N ILE A 339 12.32 5.31 -13.70
CA ILE A 339 13.49 4.46 -13.50
C ILE A 339 13.63 3.44 -14.64
N GLY A 340 14.67 3.59 -15.45
CA GLY A 340 14.99 2.65 -16.55
C GLY A 340 14.52 3.13 -17.92
N VAL A 341 14.99 2.45 -18.96
CA VAL A 341 14.68 2.78 -20.37
C VAL A 341 14.04 1.57 -21.02
N VAL A 342 12.95 1.78 -21.74
CA VAL A 342 12.25 0.72 -22.47
C VAL A 342 11.87 1.20 -23.87
N LYS A 343 11.85 0.27 -24.83
CA LYS A 343 11.24 0.52 -26.13
C LYS A 343 9.74 0.30 -25.97
N LEU A 344 8.94 1.31 -26.33
CA LEU A 344 7.50 1.20 -26.28
C LEU A 344 7.01 0.20 -27.34
N PRO A 345 5.92 -0.54 -27.05
CA PRO A 345 5.28 -1.35 -28.07
C PRO A 345 4.73 -0.46 -29.19
N PRO A 346 4.67 -0.95 -30.43
CA PRO A 346 4.10 -0.21 -31.56
C PRO A 346 2.57 -0.06 -31.47
N THR A 347 1.92 -0.81 -30.57
CA THR A 347 0.47 -0.80 -30.35
C THR A 347 0.08 0.20 -29.27
N ASP A 348 -1.15 0.71 -29.36
CA ASP A 348 -1.75 1.54 -28.31
C ASP A 348 -1.78 0.78 -26.97
N LEU A 349 -0.93 1.20 -26.02
CA LEU A 349 -0.74 0.56 -24.71
C LEU A 349 -2.03 0.55 -23.88
N LEU A 350 -2.70 1.70 -23.81
CA LEU A 350 -3.94 1.93 -23.05
C LEU A 350 -4.98 2.58 -23.98
N PRO A 351 -5.68 1.79 -24.81
CA PRO A 351 -6.60 2.31 -25.82
C PRO A 351 -7.80 3.08 -25.23
N ASN A 352 -8.11 2.87 -23.95
CA ASN A 352 -9.25 3.51 -23.26
C ASN A 352 -8.84 4.70 -22.38
N LEU A 353 -7.56 5.12 -22.41
CA LEU A 353 -7.05 6.14 -21.50
C LEU A 353 -7.66 7.52 -21.82
N ASN A 354 -8.43 8.05 -20.88
CA ASN A 354 -9.11 9.34 -20.97
C ASN A 354 -8.38 10.43 -20.15
N LEU A 355 -7.76 10.06 -19.03
CA LEU A 355 -7.07 10.98 -18.14
C LEU A 355 -5.68 10.44 -17.81
N PHE A 356 -4.65 11.24 -18.10
CA PHE A 356 -3.27 10.93 -17.73
C PHE A 356 -2.69 12.09 -16.92
N THR A 357 -2.19 11.80 -15.73
CA THR A 357 -1.46 12.77 -14.91
C THR A 357 -0.11 12.18 -14.56
N ALA A 358 0.97 12.91 -14.78
CA ALA A 358 2.32 12.43 -14.50
C ALA A 358 3.32 13.57 -14.34
N ASN A 359 4.50 13.22 -13.84
CA ASN A 359 5.67 14.10 -13.88
C ASN A 359 6.17 14.27 -15.33
N SER A 360 6.87 15.38 -15.61
CA SER A 360 7.36 15.72 -16.96
C SER A 360 8.23 14.63 -17.60
N GLU A 361 8.90 13.81 -16.78
CA GLU A 361 9.77 12.72 -17.23
C GLU A 361 9.03 11.60 -17.96
N TYR A 362 7.74 11.41 -17.67
CA TYR A 362 6.91 10.41 -18.35
C TYR A 362 6.44 10.88 -19.74
N CYS A 363 6.50 12.17 -20.04
CA CYS A 363 5.95 12.73 -21.27
C CYS A 363 6.63 12.14 -22.52
N PRO A 364 7.97 12.14 -22.67
CA PRO A 364 8.63 11.56 -23.85
C PRO A 364 8.35 10.06 -24.03
N LEU A 365 8.09 9.35 -22.92
CA LEU A 365 7.83 7.91 -22.93
C LEU A 365 6.39 7.55 -23.29
N MET A 366 5.45 8.49 -23.25
CA MET A 366 4.06 8.23 -23.68
C MET A 366 3.80 8.76 -25.10
N TYR A 367 4.63 9.69 -25.60
CA TYR A 367 4.49 10.31 -26.93
C TYR A 367 5.10 9.54 -28.10
N GLY A 368 5.81 8.44 -27.87
CA GLY A 368 6.47 7.68 -28.93
C GLY A 368 5.54 7.02 -29.95
N GLY A 369 4.22 7.08 -29.76
CA GLY A 369 3.22 6.62 -30.73
C GLY A 369 2.42 7.80 -31.30
N ASN A 370 2.27 7.85 -32.63
CA ASN A 370 1.74 8.96 -33.45
C ASN A 370 0.35 9.54 -33.09
N ARG A 371 -0.30 9.15 -32.00
CA ARG A 371 -1.64 9.62 -31.59
C ARG A 371 -1.65 10.67 -30.49
N TRP A 372 -0.54 10.81 -29.76
CA TRP A 372 -0.49 11.63 -28.55
C TRP A 372 0.15 13.00 -28.82
N THR A 373 0.07 13.61 -29.99
CA THR A 373 0.73 14.92 -30.23
C THR A 373 -0.22 16.11 -30.31
N ASP A 374 -1.52 15.88 -30.50
CA ASP A 374 -2.37 16.93 -31.11
C ASP A 374 -3.37 17.60 -30.15
N ARG A 375 -3.40 17.26 -28.85
CA ARG A 375 -4.33 17.89 -27.88
C ARG A 375 -3.67 18.13 -26.52
N TYR A 376 -2.99 19.27 -26.38
CA TYR A 376 -2.34 19.70 -25.13
C TYR A 376 -2.92 21.00 -24.60
N ASP A 377 -3.61 20.91 -23.47
CA ASP A 377 -3.85 22.06 -22.62
C ASP A 377 -2.87 22.02 -21.45
N PHE A 378 -1.91 22.95 -21.43
CA PHE A 378 -0.93 23.06 -20.37
C PHE A 378 -1.54 23.78 -19.18
N PHE A 379 -1.85 23.04 -18.11
CA PHE A 379 -2.26 23.63 -16.84
C PHE A 379 -1.07 23.65 -15.87
N GLU A 380 -0.37 24.78 -15.80
CA GLU A 380 0.61 25.03 -14.75
C GLU A 380 -0.13 25.41 -13.46
N LYS A 381 -0.17 24.52 -12.47
CA LYS A 381 -0.65 24.89 -11.13
C LYS A 381 0.39 25.79 -10.47
N ALA A 382 -0.09 26.88 -9.85
CA ALA A 382 0.71 27.89 -9.13
C ALA A 382 1.47 27.37 -7.88
N THR A 383 1.55 26.06 -7.66
CA THR A 383 2.11 25.41 -6.47
C THR A 383 3.62 25.18 -6.53
N GLY A 384 4.33 25.68 -7.55
CA GLY A 384 5.79 25.55 -7.68
C GLY A 384 6.30 24.14 -8.05
N ASN A 385 5.49 23.10 -7.85
CA ASN A 385 5.71 21.77 -8.41
C ASN A 385 5.05 21.68 -9.80
N ARG A 386 5.85 21.33 -10.82
CA ARG A 386 5.39 21.13 -12.20
C ARG A 386 4.66 19.80 -12.33
N THR A 387 3.40 19.77 -11.90
CA THR A 387 2.49 18.66 -12.21
C THR A 387 1.88 18.91 -13.59
N HIS A 388 2.03 17.95 -14.50
CA HIS A 388 1.39 18.02 -15.82
C HIS A 388 0.10 17.21 -15.79
N ILE A 389 -1.03 17.87 -16.05
CA ILE A 389 -2.34 17.23 -16.21
C ILE A 389 -2.66 17.19 -17.70
N MET A 390 -2.82 15.99 -18.26
CA MET A 390 -3.27 15.80 -19.64
C MET A 390 -4.69 15.23 -19.63
N ARG A 391 -5.65 16.01 -20.13
CA ARG A 391 -7.03 15.57 -20.33
C ARG A 391 -7.24 15.22 -21.80
N TYR A 392 -7.64 13.99 -22.08
CA TYR A 392 -7.99 13.58 -23.44
C TYR A 392 -9.50 13.64 -23.62
N GLY A 393 -9.96 14.55 -24.48
CA GLY A 393 -11.34 14.55 -24.95
C GLY A 393 -11.50 13.50 -26.06
N CYS A 394 -12.11 12.36 -25.75
CA CYS A 394 -12.50 11.39 -26.77
C CYS A 394 -13.69 11.97 -27.55
N GLN A 395 -13.46 12.49 -28.77
CA GLN A 395 -14.56 12.71 -29.71
C GLN A 395 -14.95 11.32 -30.24
N LYS A 396 -16.12 10.83 -29.82
CA LYS A 396 -16.71 9.59 -30.32
C LYS A 396 -17.17 9.75 -31.76
#